data_AF-A0A7X7MCT2-F1
#
_entry.id   AF-A0A7X7MCT2-F1
#
_cell.length_a   1.000
_cell.length_b   1.000
_cell.length_c   1.000
_cell.angle_alpha   90.00
_cell.angle_beta   90.00
_cell.angle_gamma   90.00
#
_symmetry.space_group_name_H-M   'P 1'
#
loop_
_entity.id
_entity.type
_entity.pdbx_description
1 polymer ?
#
loop_
_entity_poly.entity_id
_entity_poly.type
_entity_poly.pdbx_seq_one_letter_code
_entity_poly.pdbx_strand_id
1 'polypeptide(L)'
;LAAELIAHLDGLLDAESITAFVGAYQAAKTLKLGELWAFPISLRLALIENLRRVAVRVAGRRRDLDDGLAWANRMLAVAESEPRQLIRLLAQFADDRTVLSAPFLSELVGRLQSQGAPVSIVLNWIDQTLAEESTTVAQRLQQDGHEQAAEHLSIINSIGSLRFLGAMDWKVFVEEQSRVEQILRRDPAGAYARQDFATRDHYRHLVEQLAMRSGRSETEVARLALELASSAPQTADGERSRHIGSWLVGGDRFTLRKKVGCPRTLRYALGLLFRRYRLFFYLTGVVGATLLIAAWPPWLCGFSFTDWRVWMLVAAAFIPASTLALSLVNFAVTANVAPHPLPRLDFSNGIPDAHRTMVAVPALLTGAHTLDTLLEHLEIHFLGNRDRNLQFALLTDFADADAETLPDDDALLQRAQRGIEQLNLRHRRADAPPPFHLFHRPRVWNPHGRVWMGYERKRGKLAQFNAYLRGEAREAFVRVVGDREVLPSIRYVITLDADTDLPRGAAHGLVGAMAHPLNRPRFDPACG
;
A
#
# COMPACT_ATOMS: atom_id res chain seq x y z
N LEU A 1 13.16 3.77 -24.53
CA LEU A 1 12.29 2.73 -23.92
C LEU A 1 10.80 3.08 -24.03
N ALA A 2 10.21 3.91 -23.15
CA ALA A 2 8.75 4.17 -23.18
C ALA A 2 8.27 4.80 -24.50
N ALA A 3 9.00 5.80 -25.02
CA ALA A 3 8.68 6.43 -26.29
C ALA A 3 8.88 5.50 -27.50
N GLU A 4 9.89 4.62 -27.46
CA GLU A 4 10.14 3.62 -28.51
C GLU A 4 9.03 2.57 -28.56
N LEU A 5 8.56 2.10 -27.39
CA LEU A 5 7.44 1.18 -27.30
C LEU A 5 6.16 1.76 -27.91
N ILE A 6 5.85 3.02 -27.57
CA ILE A 6 4.67 3.70 -28.11
C ILE A 6 4.80 3.94 -29.62
N ALA A 7 6.01 4.23 -30.10
CA ALA A 7 6.27 4.41 -31.53
C ALA A 7 6.21 3.09 -32.31
N HIS A 8 6.53 1.94 -31.70
CA HIS A 8 6.46 0.63 -32.37
C HIS A 8 5.07 -0.01 -32.33
N LEU A 9 4.21 0.41 -31.40
CA LEU A 9 2.86 -0.14 -31.23
C LEU A 9 1.74 0.85 -31.60
N ASP A 10 2.08 2.00 -32.20
CA ASP A 10 1.14 3.10 -32.50
C ASP A 10 0.21 3.43 -31.32
N GLY A 11 0.78 3.41 -30.11
CA GLY A 11 0.09 3.68 -28.86
C GLY A 11 -0.89 2.62 -28.37
N LEU A 12 -1.00 1.45 -29.01
CA LEU A 12 -1.77 0.31 -28.51
C LEU A 12 -0.94 -0.48 -27.49
N LEU A 13 -1.25 -0.34 -26.21
CA LEU A 13 -0.55 -1.03 -25.14
C LEU A 13 -1.45 -2.09 -24.52
N ASP A 14 -0.90 -3.29 -24.36
CA ASP A 14 -1.48 -4.37 -23.56
C ASP A 14 -0.42 -4.97 -22.62
N ALA A 15 -0.86 -5.85 -21.72
CA ALA A 15 0.02 -6.42 -20.69
C ALA A 15 1.11 -7.30 -21.30
N GLU A 16 0.78 -8.05 -22.35
CA GLU A 16 1.70 -9.00 -23.00
C GLU A 16 2.81 -8.27 -23.75
N SER A 17 2.47 -7.26 -24.56
CA SER A 17 3.44 -6.47 -25.32
C SER A 17 4.39 -5.71 -24.40
N ILE A 18 3.87 -5.11 -23.31
CA ILE A 18 4.71 -4.43 -22.32
C ILE A 18 5.68 -5.42 -21.67
N THR A 19 5.19 -6.60 -21.29
CA THR A 19 5.99 -7.64 -20.63
C THR A 19 7.07 -8.18 -21.54
N ALA A 20 6.73 -8.52 -22.79
CA ALA A 20 7.67 -8.99 -23.79
C ALA A 20 8.76 -7.95 -24.09
N PHE A 21 8.36 -6.67 -24.25
CA PHE A 21 9.29 -5.60 -24.54
C PHE A 21 10.27 -5.33 -23.39
N VAL A 22 9.77 -5.26 -22.15
CA VAL A 22 10.61 -5.06 -20.96
C VAL A 22 11.52 -6.27 -20.76
N GLY A 23 11.03 -7.49 -20.96
CA GLY A 23 11.83 -8.72 -20.91
C GLY A 23 12.97 -8.71 -21.93
N ALA A 24 12.68 -8.35 -23.19
CA ALA A 24 13.68 -8.24 -24.24
C ALA A 24 14.73 -7.15 -23.95
N TYR A 25 14.31 -5.99 -23.47
CA TYR A 25 15.23 -4.92 -23.07
C TYR A 25 16.16 -5.36 -21.93
N GLN A 26 15.60 -6.06 -20.94
CA GLN A 26 16.36 -6.55 -19.78
C GLN A 26 17.38 -7.63 -20.11
N ALA A 27 17.29 -8.28 -21.29
CA ALA A 27 18.32 -9.20 -21.77
C ALA A 27 19.64 -8.48 -22.09
N ALA A 28 19.57 -7.22 -22.53
CA ALA A 28 20.75 -6.39 -22.78
C ALA A 28 21.19 -5.62 -21.53
N LYS A 29 20.24 -5.02 -20.79
CA LYS A 29 20.52 -4.21 -19.60
C LYS A 29 19.46 -4.39 -18.52
N THR A 30 19.85 -4.91 -17.37
CA THR A 30 18.95 -5.07 -16.22
C THR A 30 18.50 -3.71 -15.69
N LEU A 31 17.18 -3.53 -15.59
CA LEU A 31 16.57 -2.34 -15.00
C LEU A 31 16.65 -2.39 -13.48
N LYS A 32 16.86 -1.22 -12.86
CA LYS A 32 16.79 -1.06 -11.40
C LYS A 32 15.35 -1.12 -10.92
N LEU A 33 15.14 -1.43 -9.64
CA LEU A 33 13.83 -1.40 -8.99
C LEU A 33 13.14 -0.04 -9.17
N GLY A 34 13.86 1.05 -8.93
CA GLY A 34 13.32 2.40 -9.13
C GLY A 34 12.95 2.70 -10.59
N GLU A 35 13.69 2.15 -11.57
CA GLU A 35 13.40 2.31 -13.00
C GLU A 35 12.13 1.53 -13.40
N LEU A 36 11.96 0.31 -12.87
CA LEU A 36 10.73 -0.49 -13.06
C LEU A 36 9.50 0.20 -12.47
N TRP A 37 9.62 0.80 -11.28
CA TRP A 37 8.54 1.58 -10.66
C TRP A 37 8.24 2.91 -11.37
N ALA A 38 9.23 3.52 -12.03
CA ALA A 38 9.05 4.74 -12.82
C ALA A 38 8.49 4.46 -14.23
N PHE A 39 8.53 3.22 -14.68
CA PHE A 39 8.10 2.84 -16.02
C PHE A 39 6.62 3.13 -16.34
N PRO A 40 5.64 2.87 -15.44
CA PRO A 40 4.23 3.21 -15.67
C PRO A 40 4.00 4.71 -15.86
N ILE A 41 4.69 5.52 -15.05
CA ILE A 41 4.63 6.98 -15.12
C ILE A 41 5.23 7.45 -16.45
N SER A 42 6.34 6.84 -16.87
CA SER A 42 7.00 7.14 -18.15
C SER A 42 6.11 6.79 -19.34
N LEU A 43 5.39 5.67 -19.30
CA LEU A 43 4.40 5.30 -20.34
C LEU A 43 3.25 6.30 -20.41
N ARG A 44 2.68 6.69 -19.26
CA ARG A 44 1.61 7.69 -19.22
C ARG A 44 2.08 9.02 -19.80
N LEU A 45 3.27 9.49 -19.41
CA LEU A 45 3.83 10.75 -19.92
C LEU A 45 4.01 10.69 -21.44
N ALA A 46 4.53 9.58 -21.96
CA ALA A 46 4.75 9.42 -23.38
C ALA A 46 3.44 9.30 -24.19
N LEU A 47 2.39 8.69 -23.63
CA LEU A 47 1.04 8.69 -24.24
C LEU A 47 0.41 10.09 -24.22
N ILE A 48 0.57 10.85 -23.13
CA ILE A 48 0.09 12.24 -23.05
C ILE A 48 0.81 13.12 -24.06
N GLU A 49 2.13 12.95 -24.23
CA GLU A 49 2.88 13.68 -25.25
C GLU A 49 2.44 13.27 -26.67
N ASN A 50 2.09 11.99 -26.89
CA ASN A 50 1.50 11.56 -28.15
C ASN A 50 0.16 12.25 -28.42
N LEU A 51 -0.74 12.28 -27.44
CA LEU A 51 -2.02 12.98 -27.53
C LEU A 51 -1.85 14.48 -27.76
N ARG A 52 -0.89 15.12 -27.08
CA ARG A 52 -0.57 16.54 -27.28
C ARG A 52 -0.16 16.80 -28.73
N ARG A 53 0.70 15.95 -29.31
CA ARG A 53 1.13 16.07 -30.71
C ARG A 53 -0.06 15.96 -31.68
N VAL A 54 -0.95 14.99 -31.48
CA VAL A 54 -2.15 14.85 -32.33
C VAL A 54 -3.11 16.03 -32.12
N ALA A 55 -3.34 16.47 -30.88
CA ALA A 55 -4.22 17.59 -30.57
C ALA A 55 -3.76 18.90 -31.23
N VAL A 56 -2.45 19.16 -31.28
CA VAL A 56 -1.89 20.33 -31.97
C VAL A 56 -2.16 20.26 -33.48
N ARG A 57 -2.04 19.07 -34.09
CA ARG A 57 -2.36 18.88 -35.52
C ARG A 57 -3.85 19.07 -35.80
N VAL A 58 -4.73 18.49 -34.98
CA VAL A 58 -6.19 18.67 -35.09
C VAL A 58 -6.59 20.15 -34.93
N ALA A 59 -5.98 20.88 -33.99
CA ALA A 59 -6.23 22.31 -33.80
C ALA A 59 -5.69 23.17 -34.97
N GLY A 60 -4.58 22.76 -35.60
CA GLY A 60 -4.10 23.35 -36.85
C GLY A 60 -5.10 23.11 -37.98
N ARG A 61 -5.51 21.85 -38.19
CA ARG A 61 -6.52 21.48 -39.20
C ARG A 61 -7.82 22.25 -39.02
N ARG A 62 -8.27 22.44 -37.78
CA ARG A 62 -9.51 23.19 -37.52
C ARG A 62 -9.41 24.65 -37.97
N ARG A 63 -8.27 25.29 -37.75
CA ARG A 63 -8.01 26.65 -38.25
C ARG A 63 -8.03 26.71 -39.77
N ASP A 64 -7.38 25.76 -40.44
CA ASP A 64 -7.39 25.69 -41.90
C ASP A 64 -8.80 25.48 -42.49
N LEU A 65 -9.65 24.68 -41.82
CA LEU A 65 -11.06 24.51 -42.18
C LEU A 65 -11.84 25.82 -42.01
N ASP A 66 -11.72 26.47 -40.84
CA ASP A 66 -12.41 27.74 -40.55
C ASP A 66 -11.95 28.86 -41.50
N ASP A 67 -10.68 28.86 -41.90
CA ASP A 67 -10.13 29.77 -42.93
C ASP A 67 -10.71 29.48 -44.32
N GLY A 68 -10.82 28.21 -44.71
CA GLY A 68 -11.42 27.79 -45.97
C GLY A 68 -12.90 28.17 -46.06
N LEU A 69 -13.62 27.98 -44.95
CA LEU A 69 -15.00 28.42 -44.76
C LEU A 69 -15.14 29.94 -44.93
N ALA A 70 -14.26 30.72 -44.29
CA ALA A 70 -14.30 32.18 -44.37
C ALA A 70 -14.08 32.67 -45.81
N TRP A 71 -13.12 32.10 -46.53
CA TRP A 71 -12.86 32.43 -47.92
C TRP A 71 -13.99 32.00 -48.85
N ALA A 72 -14.54 30.79 -48.68
CA ALA A 72 -15.68 30.33 -49.45
C ALA A 72 -16.88 31.27 -49.30
N ASN A 73 -17.23 31.63 -48.06
CA ASN A 73 -18.35 32.54 -47.78
C ASN A 73 -18.10 33.94 -48.37
N ARG A 74 -16.86 34.46 -48.29
CA ARG A 74 -16.49 35.76 -48.86
C ARG A 74 -16.59 35.75 -50.39
N MET A 75 -16.13 34.69 -51.05
CA MET A 75 -16.21 34.53 -52.50
C MET A 75 -17.65 34.37 -52.99
N LEU A 76 -18.47 33.59 -52.28
CA LEU A 76 -19.89 33.41 -52.60
C LEU A 76 -20.67 34.72 -52.43
N ALA A 77 -20.46 35.46 -51.34
CA ALA A 77 -21.11 36.74 -51.11
C ALA A 77 -20.78 37.79 -52.19
N VAL A 78 -19.54 37.81 -52.69
CA VAL A 78 -19.13 38.69 -53.79
C VAL A 78 -19.66 38.18 -55.13
N ALA A 79 -19.72 36.86 -55.35
CA ALA A 79 -20.29 36.30 -56.56
C ALA A 79 -21.80 36.59 -56.70
N GLU A 80 -22.54 36.65 -55.59
CA GLU A 80 -23.97 37.00 -55.56
C GLU A 80 -24.22 38.51 -55.71
N SER A 81 -23.45 39.35 -55.01
CA SER A 81 -23.69 40.80 -54.96
C SER A 81 -22.99 41.57 -56.09
N GLU A 82 -21.72 41.24 -56.39
CA GLU A 82 -20.87 42.01 -57.31
C GLU A 82 -19.89 41.12 -58.11
N PRO A 83 -20.35 40.39 -59.14
CA PRO A 83 -19.55 39.38 -59.86
C PRO A 83 -18.24 39.92 -60.46
N ARG A 84 -18.19 41.21 -60.82
CA ARG A 84 -16.99 41.86 -61.38
C ARG A 84 -15.87 42.02 -60.36
N GLN A 85 -16.19 42.07 -59.06
CA GLN A 85 -15.19 42.17 -58.00
C GLN A 85 -14.54 40.82 -57.67
N LEU A 86 -15.12 39.70 -58.12
CA LEU A 86 -14.61 38.36 -57.85
C LEU A 86 -13.18 38.15 -58.37
N ILE A 87 -12.83 38.74 -59.53
CA ILE A 87 -11.48 38.67 -60.10
C ILE A 87 -10.45 39.40 -59.22
N ARG A 88 -10.83 40.55 -58.63
CA ARG A 88 -9.95 41.27 -57.69
C ARG A 88 -9.77 40.49 -56.39
N LEU A 89 -10.84 39.85 -55.91
CA LEU A 89 -10.78 39.00 -54.74
C LEU A 89 -9.93 37.75 -54.99
N LEU A 90 -9.96 37.17 -56.20
CA LEU A 90 -9.10 36.07 -56.60
C LEU A 90 -7.62 36.49 -56.64
N ALA A 91 -7.30 37.69 -57.14
CA ALA A 91 -5.94 38.21 -57.08
C ALA A 91 -5.45 38.39 -55.63
N GLN A 92 -6.29 38.97 -54.76
CA GLN A 92 -5.98 39.08 -53.33
C GLN A 92 -5.78 37.69 -52.69
N PHE A 93 -6.62 36.72 -53.05
CA PHE A 93 -6.53 35.36 -52.55
C PHE A 93 -5.22 34.66 -52.96
N ALA A 94 -4.81 34.83 -54.22
CA ALA A 94 -3.56 34.29 -54.75
C ALA A 94 -2.32 34.89 -54.06
N ASP A 95 -2.36 36.19 -53.72
CA ASP A 95 -1.28 36.86 -53.01
C ASP A 95 -1.22 36.46 -51.51
N ASP A 96 -2.38 36.30 -50.86
CA ASP A 96 -2.48 35.97 -49.44
C ASP A 96 -2.15 34.49 -49.12
N ARG A 97 -2.23 33.57 -50.10
CA ARG A 97 -2.06 32.12 -49.88
C ARG A 97 -1.10 31.49 -50.88
N THR A 98 0.12 31.21 -50.39
CA THR A 98 1.17 30.51 -51.17
C THR A 98 1.11 28.99 -51.07
N VAL A 99 0.39 28.42 -50.09
CA VAL A 99 0.22 26.97 -49.91
C VAL A 99 -1.24 26.67 -49.58
N LEU A 100 -1.85 25.78 -50.37
CA LEU A 100 -3.22 25.32 -50.18
C LEU A 100 -3.21 23.99 -49.41
N SER A 101 -3.62 24.02 -48.15
CA SER A 101 -3.74 22.80 -47.34
C SER A 101 -5.00 22.01 -47.73
N ALA A 102 -4.95 20.69 -47.57
CA ALA A 102 -6.09 19.83 -47.91
C ALA A 102 -7.38 20.15 -47.13
N PRO A 103 -7.34 20.45 -45.81
CA PRO A 103 -8.55 20.82 -45.06
C PRO A 103 -9.16 22.12 -45.57
N PHE A 104 -8.32 23.12 -45.86
CA PHE A 104 -8.73 24.38 -46.46
C PHE A 104 -9.44 24.16 -47.81
N LEU A 105 -8.84 23.35 -48.69
CA LEU A 105 -9.40 22.99 -49.99
C LEU A 105 -10.74 22.24 -49.87
N SER A 106 -10.89 21.37 -48.88
CA SER A 106 -12.12 20.60 -48.66
C SER A 106 -13.34 21.51 -48.49
N GLU A 107 -13.23 22.53 -47.63
CA GLU A 107 -14.33 23.48 -47.40
C GLU A 107 -14.49 24.49 -48.54
N LEU A 108 -13.36 24.97 -49.10
CA LEU A 108 -13.41 25.93 -50.21
C LEU A 108 -14.03 25.29 -51.46
N VAL A 109 -13.43 24.22 -51.98
CA VAL A 109 -13.89 23.58 -53.21
C VAL A 109 -15.27 22.95 -53.03
N GLY A 110 -15.52 22.28 -51.90
CA GLY A 110 -16.80 21.62 -51.63
C GLY A 110 -17.99 22.59 -51.68
N ARG A 111 -17.83 23.82 -51.16
CA ARG A 111 -18.88 24.84 -51.19
C ARG A 111 -18.98 25.55 -52.54
N LEU A 112 -17.85 25.89 -53.16
CA LEU A 112 -17.84 26.58 -54.46
C LEU A 112 -18.38 25.68 -55.59
N GLN A 113 -18.13 24.35 -55.56
CA GLN A 113 -18.67 23.40 -56.54
C GLN A 113 -20.19 23.32 -56.55
N SER A 114 -20.84 23.60 -55.41
CA SER A 114 -22.31 23.60 -55.31
C SER A 114 -22.96 24.86 -55.93
N GLN A 115 -22.18 25.86 -56.32
CA GLN A 115 -22.63 27.22 -56.63
C GLN A 115 -22.18 27.68 -58.03
N GLY A 116 -22.86 27.20 -59.07
CA GLY A 116 -23.01 27.84 -60.39
C GLY A 116 -21.76 28.27 -61.20
N ALA A 117 -22.01 28.82 -62.39
CA ALA A 117 -20.98 29.30 -63.33
C ALA A 117 -20.07 30.46 -62.85
N PRO A 118 -20.50 31.41 -61.98
CA PRO A 118 -19.68 32.57 -61.61
C PRO A 118 -18.37 32.21 -60.89
N VAL A 119 -18.35 31.07 -60.19
CA VAL A 119 -17.25 30.67 -59.31
C VAL A 119 -16.25 29.74 -60.02
N SER A 120 -16.57 29.31 -61.25
CA SER A 120 -15.72 28.41 -62.07
C SER A 120 -14.30 28.94 -62.30
N ILE A 121 -14.12 30.26 -62.37
CA ILE A 121 -12.80 30.87 -62.55
C ILE A 121 -11.87 30.63 -61.34
N VAL A 122 -12.45 30.54 -60.14
CA VAL A 122 -11.72 30.25 -58.90
C VAL A 122 -11.31 28.79 -58.86
N LEU A 123 -12.23 27.88 -59.23
CA LEU A 123 -11.96 26.44 -59.28
C LEU A 123 -10.86 26.11 -60.31
N ASN A 124 -10.92 26.70 -61.50
CA ASN A 124 -9.89 26.52 -62.53
C ASN A 124 -8.52 27.04 -62.08
N TRP A 125 -8.47 28.17 -61.35
CA TRP A 125 -7.22 28.67 -60.79
C TRP A 125 -6.64 27.69 -59.76
N ILE A 126 -7.47 27.16 -58.86
CA ILE A 126 -7.04 26.15 -57.86
C ILE A 126 -6.48 24.90 -58.55
N ASP A 127 -7.16 24.39 -59.57
CA ASP A 127 -6.71 23.23 -60.34
C ASP A 127 -5.38 23.50 -61.06
N GLN A 128 -5.19 24.71 -61.60
CA GLN A 128 -3.95 25.11 -62.26
C GLN A 128 -2.79 25.23 -61.27
N THR A 129 -3.01 25.86 -60.10
CA THR A 129 -2.00 25.98 -59.04
C THR A 129 -1.59 24.61 -58.49
N LEU A 130 -2.54 23.67 -58.34
CA LEU A 130 -2.22 22.31 -57.89
C LEU A 130 -1.51 21.48 -58.97
N ALA A 131 -1.83 21.72 -60.25
CA ALA A 131 -1.14 21.09 -61.37
C ALA A 131 0.34 21.51 -61.45
N GLU A 132 0.68 22.75 -61.08
CA GLU A 132 2.06 23.21 -60.92
C GLU A 132 2.82 22.41 -59.83
N GLU A 133 2.11 21.99 -58.78
CA GLU A 133 2.63 21.08 -57.74
C GLU A 133 2.54 19.59 -58.12
N SER A 134 2.14 19.25 -59.35
CA SER A 134 1.90 17.86 -59.81
C SER A 134 0.87 17.07 -58.99
N THR A 135 -0.08 17.76 -58.37
CA THR A 135 -1.15 17.15 -57.56
C THR A 135 -2.54 17.58 -58.02
N THR A 136 -3.57 16.86 -57.60
CA THR A 136 -4.97 17.25 -57.83
C THR A 136 -5.71 17.44 -56.51
N VAL A 137 -6.82 18.19 -56.52
CA VAL A 137 -7.70 18.35 -55.35
C VAL A 137 -8.11 16.99 -54.79
N ALA A 138 -8.52 16.07 -55.66
CA ALA A 138 -8.94 14.72 -55.26
C ALA A 138 -7.83 13.92 -54.57
N GLN A 139 -6.60 13.95 -55.09
CA GLN A 139 -5.46 13.26 -54.48
C GLN A 139 -5.09 13.85 -53.12
N ARG A 140 -5.11 15.18 -52.98
CA ARG A 140 -4.80 15.88 -51.72
C ARG A 140 -5.84 15.60 -50.64
N LEU A 141 -7.12 15.56 -51.02
CA LEU A 141 -8.22 15.18 -50.13
C LEU A 141 -8.17 13.71 -49.73
N GLN A 142 -7.82 12.81 -50.66
CA GLN A 142 -7.63 11.40 -50.35
C GLN A 142 -6.49 11.18 -49.34
N GLN A 143 -5.35 11.84 -49.55
CA GLN A 143 -4.22 11.78 -48.62
C GLN A 143 -4.60 12.32 -47.23
N ASP A 144 -5.30 13.46 -47.16
CA ASP A 144 -5.79 13.98 -45.87
C ASP A 144 -6.77 13.02 -45.18
N GLY A 145 -7.65 12.34 -45.93
CA GLY A 145 -8.52 11.30 -45.38
C GLY A 145 -7.74 10.16 -44.72
N HIS A 146 -6.65 9.71 -45.34
CA HIS A 146 -5.77 8.70 -44.74
C HIS A 146 -5.06 9.22 -43.47
N GLU A 147 -4.57 10.47 -43.49
CA GLU A 147 -3.94 11.09 -42.33
C GLU A 147 -4.93 11.30 -41.17
N GLN A 148 -6.17 11.71 -41.46
CA GLN A 148 -7.25 11.82 -40.48
C GLN A 148 -7.58 10.49 -39.83
N ALA A 149 -7.68 9.41 -40.63
CA ALA A 149 -7.93 8.08 -40.11
C ALA A 149 -6.80 7.61 -39.17
N ALA A 150 -5.54 7.83 -39.55
CA ALA A 150 -4.38 7.50 -38.72
C ALA A 150 -4.36 8.29 -37.41
N GLU A 151 -4.67 9.58 -37.45
CA GLU A 151 -4.76 10.43 -36.25
C GLU A 151 -5.89 9.99 -35.32
N HIS A 152 -7.06 9.69 -35.87
CA HIS A 152 -8.20 9.21 -35.10
C HIS A 152 -7.89 7.88 -34.40
N LEU A 153 -7.25 6.93 -35.10
CA LEU A 153 -6.78 5.68 -34.51
C LEU A 153 -5.73 5.93 -33.41
N SER A 154 -4.77 6.83 -33.63
CA SER A 154 -3.78 7.19 -32.62
C SER A 154 -4.41 7.79 -31.35
N ILE A 155 -5.49 8.56 -31.47
CA ILE A 155 -6.25 9.10 -30.32
C ILE A 155 -6.93 7.96 -29.57
N ILE A 156 -7.67 7.10 -30.28
CA ILE A 156 -8.38 5.96 -29.70
C ILE A 156 -7.40 5.05 -28.96
N ASN A 157 -6.29 4.69 -29.60
CA ASN A 157 -5.25 3.84 -29.00
C ASN A 157 -4.65 4.49 -27.76
N SER A 158 -4.29 5.77 -27.83
CA SER A 158 -3.68 6.47 -26.69
C SER A 158 -4.61 6.57 -25.48
N ILE A 159 -5.91 6.85 -25.71
CA ILE A 159 -6.93 6.89 -24.64
C ILE A 159 -7.18 5.49 -24.08
N GLY A 160 -7.32 4.48 -24.95
CA GLY A 160 -7.49 3.08 -24.54
C GLY A 160 -6.33 2.60 -23.67
N SER A 161 -5.10 2.89 -24.09
CA SER A 161 -3.88 2.58 -23.36
C SER A 161 -3.80 3.32 -22.03
N LEU A 162 -4.13 4.61 -21.96
CA LEU A 162 -4.17 5.33 -20.67
C LEU A 162 -5.15 4.68 -19.69
N ARG A 163 -6.32 4.24 -20.16
CA ARG A 163 -7.30 3.52 -19.34
C ARG A 163 -6.76 2.16 -18.88
N PHE A 164 -6.11 1.42 -19.78
CA PHE A 164 -5.43 0.17 -19.48
C PHE A 164 -4.33 0.35 -18.41
N LEU A 165 -3.46 1.35 -18.55
CA LEU A 165 -2.40 1.65 -17.57
C LEU A 165 -2.96 2.05 -16.19
N GLY A 166 -4.21 2.52 -16.13
CA GLY A 166 -4.92 2.80 -14.88
C GLY A 166 -5.50 1.55 -14.21
N ALA A 167 -5.87 0.53 -14.99
CA ALA A 167 -6.48 -0.71 -14.49
C ALA A 167 -5.45 -1.81 -14.17
N MET A 168 -4.26 -1.76 -14.79
CA MET A 168 -3.20 -2.75 -14.62
C MET A 168 -2.63 -2.75 -13.19
N ASP A 169 -2.47 -3.94 -12.60
CA ASP A 169 -1.79 -4.09 -11.31
C ASP A 169 -0.26 -4.05 -11.49
N TRP A 170 0.28 -2.85 -11.37
CA TRP A 170 1.72 -2.60 -11.47
C TRP A 170 2.56 -3.31 -10.40
N LYS A 171 1.95 -3.69 -9.27
CA LYS A 171 2.65 -4.41 -8.21
C LYS A 171 3.10 -5.79 -8.69
N VAL A 172 2.18 -6.52 -9.34
CA VAL A 172 2.43 -7.85 -9.92
C VAL A 172 3.45 -7.74 -11.04
N PHE A 173 3.26 -6.78 -11.95
CA PHE A 173 4.17 -6.53 -13.06
C PHE A 173 5.61 -6.29 -12.60
N VAL A 174 5.83 -5.40 -11.62
CA VAL A 174 7.18 -5.10 -11.12
C VAL A 174 7.80 -6.32 -10.44
N GLU A 175 7.03 -7.15 -9.74
CA GLU A 175 7.52 -8.40 -9.16
C GLU A 175 7.97 -9.41 -10.21
N GLU A 176 7.19 -9.61 -11.27
CA GLU A 176 7.53 -10.54 -12.34
C GLU A 176 8.77 -10.11 -13.13
N GLN A 177 8.87 -8.81 -13.43
CA GLN A 177 9.96 -8.24 -14.22
C GLN A 177 11.23 -7.96 -13.41
N SER A 178 11.17 -7.95 -12.08
CA SER A 178 12.32 -7.62 -11.24
C SER A 178 13.29 -8.80 -11.11
N ARG A 179 14.53 -8.61 -11.58
CA ARG A 179 15.60 -9.59 -11.36
C ARG A 179 15.96 -9.75 -9.88
N VAL A 180 15.81 -8.69 -9.08
CA VAL A 180 16.00 -8.73 -7.62
C VAL A 180 14.95 -9.65 -6.98
N GLU A 181 13.68 -9.50 -7.35
CA GLU A 181 12.59 -10.35 -6.87
C GLU A 181 12.85 -11.83 -7.21
N GLN A 182 13.27 -12.13 -8.44
CA GLN A 182 13.61 -13.49 -8.87
C GLN A 182 14.76 -14.11 -8.06
N ILE A 183 15.73 -13.31 -7.59
CA ILE A 183 16.82 -13.78 -6.72
C ILE A 183 16.30 -14.03 -5.30
N LEU A 184 15.54 -13.08 -4.73
CA LEU A 184 15.02 -13.17 -3.37
C LEU A 184 14.01 -14.33 -3.22
N ARG A 185 13.27 -14.68 -4.28
CA ARG A 185 12.39 -15.85 -4.31
C ARG A 185 13.11 -17.19 -4.14
N ARG A 186 14.42 -17.25 -4.35
CA ARG A 186 15.25 -18.44 -4.11
C ARG A 186 15.63 -18.63 -2.63
N ASP A 187 14.94 -17.92 -1.73
CA ASP A 187 15.08 -18.03 -0.29
C ASP A 187 15.10 -19.51 0.18
N PRO A 188 16.18 -19.96 0.85
CA PRO A 188 16.29 -21.35 1.32
C PRO A 188 15.20 -21.77 2.31
N ALA A 189 14.62 -20.83 3.05
CA ALA A 189 13.47 -21.07 3.93
C ALA A 189 12.12 -21.09 3.18
N GLY A 190 12.11 -20.68 1.91
CA GLY A 190 10.90 -20.52 1.10
C GLY A 190 9.90 -19.51 1.65
N ALA A 191 10.26 -18.74 2.68
CA ALA A 191 9.34 -17.84 3.36
C ALA A 191 9.15 -16.55 2.57
N TYR A 192 10.19 -16.06 1.89
CA TYR A 192 10.11 -14.83 1.08
C TYR A 192 8.99 -14.89 0.05
N ALA A 193 8.87 -15.98 -0.73
CA ALA A 193 7.84 -16.10 -1.75
C ALA A 193 6.40 -16.13 -1.20
N ARG A 194 6.24 -16.47 0.10
CA ARG A 194 4.96 -16.50 0.82
C ARG A 194 4.71 -15.23 1.63
N GLN A 195 5.54 -14.19 1.50
CA GLN A 195 5.37 -12.92 2.21
C GLN A 195 4.31 -12.05 1.55
N ASP A 196 3.66 -11.21 2.36
CA ASP A 196 2.78 -10.17 1.83
C ASP A 196 3.56 -9.17 0.97
N PHE A 197 2.86 -8.50 0.07
CA PHE A 197 3.48 -7.54 -0.85
C PHE A 197 4.26 -6.46 -0.09
N ALA A 198 3.71 -5.94 1.02
CA ALA A 198 4.35 -4.88 1.80
C ALA A 198 5.69 -5.32 2.40
N THR A 199 5.81 -6.56 2.89
CA THR A 199 7.07 -7.11 3.41
C THR A 199 8.08 -7.31 2.29
N ARG A 200 7.67 -7.87 1.14
CA ARG A 200 8.56 -8.06 -0.02
C ARG A 200 9.05 -6.74 -0.58
N ASP A 201 8.16 -5.75 -0.69
CA ASP A 201 8.49 -4.39 -1.10
C ASP A 201 9.47 -3.72 -0.14
N HIS A 202 9.26 -3.86 1.17
CA HIS A 202 10.22 -3.38 2.18
C HIS A 202 11.61 -4.00 1.99
N TYR A 203 11.69 -5.30 1.69
CA TYR A 203 12.97 -5.99 1.48
C TYR A 203 13.65 -5.49 0.19
N ARG A 204 12.89 -5.29 -0.89
CA ARG A 204 13.38 -4.71 -2.15
C ARG A 204 13.93 -3.30 -1.93
N HIS A 205 13.24 -2.44 -1.19
CA HIS A 205 13.74 -1.12 -0.83
C HIS A 205 15.02 -1.16 0.01
N LEU A 206 15.17 -2.14 0.92
CA LEU A 206 16.42 -2.30 1.66
C LEU A 206 17.58 -2.71 0.74
N VAL A 207 17.34 -3.58 -0.23
CA VAL A 207 18.33 -3.95 -1.25
C VAL A 207 18.75 -2.73 -2.07
N GLU A 208 17.79 -1.93 -2.53
CA GLU A 208 18.03 -0.66 -3.24
C GLU A 208 18.89 0.31 -2.41
N GLN A 209 18.53 0.54 -1.14
CA GLN A 209 19.30 1.41 -0.24
C GLN A 209 20.73 0.92 0.00
N LEU A 210 20.93 -0.40 0.11
CA LEU A 210 22.24 -1.00 0.28
C LEU A 210 23.08 -0.90 -1.00
N ALA A 211 22.47 -1.09 -2.16
CA ALA A 211 23.11 -0.93 -3.47
C ALA A 211 23.58 0.52 -3.66
N MET A 212 22.68 1.50 -3.46
CA MET A 212 23.00 2.93 -3.56
C MET A 212 24.17 3.33 -2.63
N ARG A 213 24.21 2.82 -1.39
CA ARG A 213 25.25 3.19 -0.43
C ARG A 213 26.59 2.48 -0.64
N SER A 214 26.60 1.33 -1.31
CA SER A 214 27.82 0.55 -1.56
C SER A 214 28.41 0.78 -2.95
N GLY A 215 27.65 1.37 -3.87
CA GLY A 215 28.03 1.49 -5.27
C GLY A 215 27.91 0.19 -6.06
N ARG A 216 27.38 -0.90 -5.45
CA ARG A 216 27.14 -2.19 -6.13
C ARG A 216 25.78 -2.22 -6.82
N SER A 217 25.59 -3.17 -7.73
CA SER A 217 24.28 -3.39 -8.35
C SER A 217 23.28 -4.01 -7.37
N GLU A 218 21.99 -3.71 -7.54
CA GLU A 218 20.92 -4.27 -6.70
C GLU A 218 20.89 -5.81 -6.77
N THR A 219 21.17 -6.36 -7.95
CA THR A 219 21.26 -7.82 -8.15
C THR A 219 22.42 -8.45 -7.38
N GLU A 220 23.57 -7.79 -7.29
CA GLU A 220 24.70 -8.28 -6.47
C GLU A 220 24.37 -8.28 -4.99
N VAL A 221 23.74 -7.22 -4.48
CA VAL A 221 23.32 -7.15 -3.08
C VAL A 221 22.33 -8.28 -2.76
N ALA A 222 21.36 -8.52 -3.64
CA ALA A 222 20.41 -9.62 -3.50
C ALA A 222 21.10 -11.00 -3.52
N ARG A 223 22.06 -11.22 -4.42
CA ARG A 223 22.86 -12.47 -4.46
C ARG A 223 23.66 -12.68 -3.19
N LEU A 224 24.31 -11.64 -2.67
CA LEU A 224 25.09 -11.74 -1.43
C LEU A 224 24.20 -12.09 -0.22
N ALA A 225 22.98 -11.54 -0.17
CA ALA A 225 22.01 -11.90 0.86
C ALA A 225 21.54 -13.36 0.72
N LEU A 226 21.29 -13.81 -0.51
CA LEU A 226 20.96 -15.21 -0.80
C LEU A 226 22.11 -16.18 -0.45
N GLU A 227 23.35 -15.84 -0.77
CA GLU A 227 24.53 -16.64 -0.42
C GLU A 227 24.69 -16.80 1.09
N LEU A 228 24.50 -15.72 1.86
CA LEU A 228 24.57 -15.77 3.33
C LEU A 228 23.42 -16.60 3.93
N ALA A 229 22.22 -16.49 3.36
CA ALA A 229 21.10 -17.33 3.76
C ALA A 229 21.34 -18.81 3.40
N SER A 230 21.97 -19.08 2.26
CA SER A 230 22.24 -20.44 1.78
C SER A 230 23.39 -21.12 2.53
N SER A 231 24.35 -20.36 3.04
CA SER A 231 25.48 -20.87 3.83
C SER A 231 25.18 -21.00 5.33
N ALA A 232 24.00 -20.59 5.78
CA ALA A 232 23.60 -20.71 7.17
C ALA A 232 23.44 -22.19 7.59
N PRO A 233 23.92 -22.58 8.78
CA PRO A 233 23.88 -23.97 9.24
C PRO A 233 22.46 -24.50 9.41
N GLN A 234 22.25 -25.80 9.13
CA GLN A 234 20.99 -26.50 9.36
C GLN A 234 20.80 -26.91 10.82
N THR A 235 21.01 -25.97 11.75
CA THR A 235 20.69 -26.16 13.17
C THR A 235 19.37 -25.48 13.51
N ALA A 236 18.73 -25.90 14.60
CA ALA A 236 17.52 -25.23 15.11
C ALA A 236 17.76 -23.73 15.32
N ASP A 237 18.98 -23.34 15.71
CA ASP A 237 19.35 -21.95 15.84
C ASP A 237 19.55 -21.23 14.49
N GLY A 238 20.11 -21.91 13.50
CA GLY A 238 20.38 -21.40 12.15
C GLY A 238 19.16 -21.31 11.22
N GLU A 239 18.02 -21.92 11.56
CA GLU A 239 16.80 -21.89 10.73
C GLU A 239 16.34 -20.45 10.42
N ARG A 240 16.50 -19.52 11.38
CA ARG A 240 16.19 -18.10 11.19
C ARG A 240 17.16 -17.45 10.20
N SER A 241 18.44 -17.79 10.28
CA SER A 241 19.49 -17.25 9.41
C SER A 241 19.47 -17.86 8.01
N ARG A 242 18.71 -18.94 7.79
CA ARG A 242 18.41 -19.49 6.45
C ARG A 242 17.38 -18.69 5.68
N HIS A 243 16.65 -17.79 6.34
CA HIS A 243 15.73 -16.87 5.67
C HIS A 243 16.45 -15.57 5.29
N ILE A 244 16.36 -15.14 4.03
CA ILE A 244 17.02 -13.92 3.53
C ILE A 244 16.72 -12.68 4.39
N GLY A 245 15.52 -12.59 4.96
CA GLY A 245 15.12 -11.47 5.81
C GLY A 245 15.95 -11.30 7.09
N SER A 246 16.63 -12.35 7.59
CA SER A 246 17.53 -12.21 8.75
C SER A 246 18.71 -11.29 8.45
N TRP A 247 19.19 -11.33 7.20
CA TRP A 247 20.32 -10.55 6.70
C TRP A 247 19.92 -9.18 6.17
N LEU A 248 18.65 -8.99 5.78
CA LEU A 248 18.15 -7.67 5.35
C LEU A 248 17.62 -6.84 6.54
N VAL A 249 16.67 -7.39 7.29
CA VAL A 249 15.96 -6.69 8.38
C VAL A 249 16.42 -7.14 9.76
N GLY A 250 16.76 -8.42 9.90
CA GLY A 250 17.03 -9.08 11.18
C GLY A 250 18.35 -8.74 11.86
N GLY A 251 18.72 -9.56 12.85
CA GLY A 251 19.92 -9.37 13.67
C GLY A 251 21.23 -9.43 12.88
N ASP A 252 21.26 -10.22 11.81
CA ASP A 252 22.47 -10.52 11.04
C ASP A 252 22.79 -9.47 9.96
N ARG A 253 21.98 -8.41 9.87
CA ARG A 253 22.10 -7.34 8.88
C ARG A 253 23.46 -6.65 8.83
N PHE A 254 24.19 -6.65 9.94
CA PHE A 254 25.52 -6.05 10.01
C PHE A 254 26.55 -6.81 9.18
N THR A 255 26.43 -8.14 9.14
CA THR A 255 27.31 -9.02 8.38
C THR A 255 27.11 -8.83 6.88
N LEU A 256 25.85 -8.74 6.43
CA LEU A 256 25.54 -8.42 5.03
C LEU A 256 26.12 -7.05 4.65
N ARG A 257 25.89 -6.02 5.47
CA ARG A 257 26.43 -4.67 5.20
C ARG A 257 27.94 -4.64 5.09
N LYS A 258 28.65 -5.40 5.94
CA LYS A 258 30.10 -5.55 5.87
C LYS A 258 30.52 -6.23 4.57
N LYS A 259 29.86 -7.32 4.17
CA LYS A 259 30.16 -8.08 2.94
C LYS A 259 29.87 -7.27 1.67
N VAL A 260 28.81 -6.46 1.68
CA VAL A 260 28.44 -5.54 0.58
C VAL A 260 29.40 -4.34 0.50
N GLY A 261 30.13 -4.02 1.57
CA GLY A 261 31.09 -2.91 1.60
C GLY A 261 30.44 -1.55 1.87
N CYS A 262 29.30 -1.51 2.57
CA CYS A 262 28.69 -0.24 2.94
C CYS A 262 29.57 0.53 3.95
N PRO A 263 29.83 1.84 3.74
CA PRO A 263 30.58 2.64 4.71
C PRO A 263 29.82 2.73 6.04
N ARG A 264 30.56 2.64 7.15
CA ARG A 264 30.00 2.89 8.49
C ARG A 264 29.72 4.39 8.65
N THR A 265 28.52 4.83 8.35
CA THR A 265 28.12 6.23 8.59
C THR A 265 28.06 6.50 10.10
N LEU A 266 28.60 7.63 10.57
CA LEU A 266 28.54 8.05 11.99
C LEU A 266 27.11 8.04 12.54
N ARG A 267 26.12 8.48 11.74
CA ARG A 267 24.69 8.41 12.07
C ARG A 267 24.21 6.99 12.41
N TYR A 268 24.77 5.98 11.76
CA TYR A 268 24.44 4.58 12.02
C TYR A 268 25.03 4.09 13.33
N ALA A 269 26.29 4.43 13.62
CA ALA A 269 26.94 4.09 14.89
C ALA A 269 26.22 4.76 16.08
N LEU A 270 25.88 6.05 15.94
CA LEU A 270 25.03 6.77 16.91
C LEU A 270 23.67 6.10 17.06
N GLY A 271 23.01 5.71 15.96
CA GLY A 271 21.73 5.00 16.02
C GLY A 271 21.79 3.66 16.76
N LEU A 272 22.91 2.93 16.67
CA LEU A 272 23.13 1.72 17.48
C LEU A 272 23.28 2.03 18.97
N LEU A 273 24.05 3.07 19.29
CA LEU A 273 24.27 3.50 20.67
C LEU A 273 22.96 3.96 21.31
N PHE A 274 22.17 4.75 20.60
CA PHE A 274 20.82 5.14 20.99
C PHE A 274 19.91 3.92 21.20
N ARG A 275 19.98 2.89 20.34
CA ARG A 275 19.19 1.66 20.53
C ARG A 275 19.61 0.83 21.74
N ARG A 276 20.91 0.78 22.05
CA ARG A 276 21.45 0.05 23.20
C ARG A 276 21.08 0.75 24.52
N TYR A 277 21.14 2.08 24.54
CA TYR A 277 20.91 2.91 25.73
C TYR A 277 19.65 3.79 25.59
N ARG A 278 18.57 3.25 25.00
CA ARG A 278 17.32 4.00 24.71
C ARG A 278 16.77 4.72 25.94
N LEU A 279 16.68 3.99 27.04
CA LEU A 279 16.16 4.52 28.30
C LEU A 279 17.04 5.64 28.83
N PHE A 280 18.37 5.46 28.80
CA PHE A 280 19.31 6.48 29.25
C PHE A 280 19.15 7.76 28.46
N PHE A 281 19.23 7.72 27.12
CA PHE A 281 19.11 8.92 26.29
C PHE A 281 17.75 9.60 26.41
N TYR A 282 16.67 8.82 26.55
CA TYR A 282 15.33 9.36 26.77
C TYR A 282 15.24 10.10 28.10
N LEU A 283 15.63 9.44 29.20
CA LEU A 283 15.59 10.04 30.53
C LEU A 283 16.52 11.25 30.65
N THR A 284 17.76 11.16 30.16
CA THR A 284 18.69 12.29 30.17
C THR A 284 18.21 13.43 29.29
N GLY A 285 17.55 13.13 28.16
CA GLY A 285 16.95 14.12 27.29
C GLY A 285 15.80 14.87 27.98
N VAL A 286 14.90 14.15 28.65
CA VAL A 286 13.79 14.74 29.41
C VAL A 286 14.32 15.59 30.56
N VAL A 287 15.24 15.05 31.37
CA VAL A 287 15.82 15.78 32.52
C VAL A 287 16.59 17.01 32.04
N GLY A 288 17.43 16.87 31.02
CA GLY A 288 18.20 17.98 30.45
C GLY A 288 17.31 19.07 29.87
N ALA A 289 16.29 18.71 29.09
CA ALA A 289 15.33 19.67 28.56
C ALA A 289 14.52 20.36 29.67
N THR A 290 14.12 19.62 30.71
CA THR A 290 13.41 20.18 31.88
C THR A 290 14.26 21.24 32.58
N LEU A 291 15.53 20.93 32.85
CA LEU A 291 16.46 21.86 33.49
C LEU A 291 16.72 23.09 32.63
N LEU A 292 16.91 22.92 31.32
CA LEU A 292 17.11 24.03 30.38
C LEU A 292 15.89 24.95 30.34
N ILE A 293 14.68 24.40 30.24
CA ILE A 293 13.43 25.16 30.20
C ILE A 293 13.20 25.88 31.54
N ALA A 294 13.47 25.23 32.68
CA ALA A 294 13.31 25.83 33.99
C ALA A 294 14.35 26.94 34.28
N ALA A 295 15.57 26.79 33.77
CA ALA A 295 16.66 27.76 33.93
C ALA A 295 16.61 28.93 32.93
N TRP A 296 15.84 28.80 31.84
CA TRP A 296 15.78 29.79 30.76
C TRP A 296 15.23 31.17 31.22
N PRO A 297 14.11 31.28 31.97
CA PRO A 297 13.60 32.58 32.40
C PRO A 297 14.54 33.33 33.38
N PRO A 298 15.10 32.70 34.44
CA PRO A 298 16.07 33.38 35.31
C PRO A 298 17.32 33.87 34.57
N TRP A 299 17.79 33.11 33.58
CA TRP A 299 18.93 33.51 32.74
C TRP A 299 18.61 34.74 31.90
N LEU A 300 17.43 34.80 31.25
CA LEU A 300 16.98 35.99 30.50
C LEU A 300 16.83 37.23 31.37
N CYS A 301 16.46 37.07 32.65
CA CYS A 301 16.36 38.16 33.61
C CYS A 301 17.72 38.59 34.20
N GLY A 302 18.83 37.98 33.77
CA GLY A 302 20.19 38.37 34.19
C GLY A 302 20.61 37.88 35.58
N PHE A 303 19.89 36.92 36.18
CA PHE A 303 20.30 36.34 37.46
C PHE A 303 21.55 35.47 37.30
N SER A 304 22.48 35.57 38.25
CA SER A 304 23.62 34.65 38.32
C SER A 304 23.20 33.30 38.88
N PHE A 305 23.76 32.20 38.36
CA PHE A 305 23.53 30.84 38.89
C PHE A 305 24.04 30.63 40.33
N THR A 306 24.81 31.58 40.88
CA THR A 306 25.22 31.62 42.29
C THR A 306 24.14 32.18 43.22
N ASP A 307 23.09 32.81 42.71
CA ASP A 307 21.97 33.30 43.52
C ASP A 307 21.01 32.14 43.85
N TRP A 308 20.78 31.91 45.14
CA TRP A 308 19.87 30.88 45.65
C TRP A 308 18.43 31.05 45.13
N ARG A 309 18.02 32.27 44.77
CA ARG A 309 16.69 32.57 44.19
C ARG A 309 16.47 31.87 42.86
N VAL A 310 17.53 31.66 42.08
CA VAL A 310 17.46 30.91 40.81
C VAL A 310 17.05 29.47 41.07
N TRP A 311 17.61 28.83 42.10
CA TRP A 311 17.28 27.46 42.46
C TRP A 311 15.84 27.31 42.98
N MET A 312 15.32 28.30 43.71
CA MET A 312 13.89 28.32 44.06
C MET A 312 12.99 28.43 42.82
N LEU A 313 13.33 29.32 41.89
CA LEU A 313 12.55 29.51 40.66
C LEU A 313 12.60 28.27 39.76
N VAL A 314 13.77 27.65 39.62
CA VAL A 314 13.94 26.39 38.89
C VAL A 314 13.15 25.27 39.54
N ALA A 315 13.15 25.17 40.88
CA ALA A 315 12.37 24.18 41.62
C ALA A 315 10.86 24.39 41.44
N ALA A 316 10.38 25.64 41.51
CA ALA A 316 8.98 25.97 41.27
C ALA A 316 8.55 25.72 39.81
N ALA A 317 9.44 26.00 38.86
CA ALA A 317 9.21 25.78 37.44
C ALA A 317 9.40 24.31 37.01
N PHE A 318 9.91 23.42 37.88
CA PHE A 318 10.27 22.06 37.51
C PHE A 318 9.09 21.25 36.95
N ILE A 319 7.94 21.28 37.64
CA ILE A 319 6.73 20.56 37.20
C ILE A 319 6.22 21.07 35.84
N PRO A 320 5.94 22.37 35.64
CA PRO A 320 5.48 22.86 34.34
C PRO A 320 6.55 22.78 33.23
N ALA A 321 7.83 22.91 33.56
CA ALA A 321 8.91 22.69 32.59
C ALA A 321 8.99 21.22 32.17
N SER A 322 8.75 20.27 33.08
CA SER A 322 8.81 18.83 32.80
C SER A 322 7.74 18.36 31.82
N THR A 323 6.53 18.93 31.88
CA THR A 323 5.44 18.59 30.94
C THR A 323 5.75 19.07 29.53
N LEU A 324 6.33 20.28 29.40
CA LEU A 324 6.78 20.81 28.11
C LEU A 324 7.98 20.01 27.58
N ALA A 325 8.96 19.71 28.42
CA ALA A 325 10.10 18.87 28.07
C ALA A 325 9.67 17.49 27.58
N LEU A 326 8.74 16.84 28.28
CA LEU A 326 8.21 15.54 27.90
C LEU A 326 7.52 15.60 26.53
N SER A 327 6.72 16.64 26.28
CA SER A 327 6.04 16.85 25.00
C SER A 327 7.04 17.06 23.86
N LEU A 328 8.06 17.90 24.05
CA LEU A 328 9.09 18.16 23.04
C LEU A 328 9.95 16.92 22.75
N VAL A 329 10.37 16.20 23.80
CA VAL A 329 11.15 14.96 23.64
C VAL A 329 10.31 13.88 22.96
N ASN A 330 9.05 13.70 23.37
CA ASN A 330 8.15 12.74 22.71
C ASN A 330 7.93 13.11 21.24
N PHE A 331 7.70 14.39 20.93
CA PHE A 331 7.58 14.86 19.55
C PHE A 331 8.86 14.57 18.73
N ALA A 332 10.03 14.93 19.27
CA ALA A 332 11.32 14.67 18.63
C ALA A 332 11.54 13.16 18.41
N VAL A 333 11.19 12.32 19.39
CA VAL A 333 11.27 10.86 19.26
C VAL A 333 10.32 10.38 18.14
N THR A 334 9.06 10.79 18.14
CA THR A 334 8.09 10.38 17.11
C THR A 334 8.47 10.85 15.70
N ALA A 335 9.09 12.03 15.57
CA ALA A 335 9.52 12.56 14.28
C ALA A 335 10.78 11.88 13.73
N ASN A 336 11.67 11.37 14.60
CA ASN A 336 12.96 10.81 14.20
C ASN A 336 13.03 9.28 14.22
N VAL A 337 12.14 8.61 14.96
CA VAL A 337 12.14 7.15 15.07
C VAL A 337 11.15 6.57 14.07
N ALA A 338 11.68 6.07 12.95
CA ALA A 338 10.88 5.38 11.96
C ALA A 338 10.25 4.08 12.54
N PRO A 339 8.95 3.82 12.28
CA PRO A 339 8.33 2.55 12.64
C PRO A 339 9.01 1.39 11.90
N HIS A 340 9.17 0.26 12.58
CA HIS A 340 9.72 -0.94 11.98
C HIS A 340 8.58 -1.95 11.80
N PRO A 341 8.04 -2.10 10.58
CA PRO A 341 6.97 -3.06 10.35
C PRO A 341 7.47 -4.47 10.62
N LEU A 342 6.67 -5.25 11.34
CA LEU A 342 6.93 -6.68 11.52
C LEU A 342 6.70 -7.39 10.19
N PRO A 343 7.67 -8.15 9.66
CA PRO A 343 7.51 -8.96 8.45
C PRO A 343 6.34 -9.94 8.59
N ARG A 344 5.56 -10.12 7.52
CA ARG A 344 4.35 -10.95 7.54
C ARG A 344 4.31 -11.91 6.35
N LEU A 345 3.76 -13.09 6.58
CA LEU A 345 3.33 -13.98 5.51
C LEU A 345 1.99 -13.52 4.92
N ASP A 346 1.77 -13.81 3.64
CA ASP A 346 0.53 -13.54 2.94
C ASP A 346 -0.48 -14.66 3.20
N PHE A 347 -1.46 -14.36 4.05
CA PHE A 347 -2.63 -15.22 4.29
C PHE A 347 -3.92 -14.58 3.76
N SER A 348 -3.84 -13.67 2.78
CA SER A 348 -5.02 -13.02 2.18
C SER A 348 -6.03 -14.02 1.56
N ASN A 349 -5.54 -15.14 1.03
CA ASN A 349 -6.36 -16.23 0.46
C ASN A 349 -6.82 -17.28 1.50
N GLY A 350 -6.42 -17.12 2.76
CA GLY A 350 -6.83 -17.99 3.86
C GLY A 350 -5.67 -18.44 4.75
N ILE A 351 -6.00 -18.76 6.00
CA ILE A 351 -5.03 -19.24 7.00
C ILE A 351 -4.80 -20.74 6.80
N PRO A 352 -3.54 -21.23 6.71
CA PRO A 352 -3.24 -22.66 6.63
C PRO A 352 -3.58 -23.42 7.92
N ASP A 353 -3.84 -24.73 7.81
CA ASP A 353 -4.23 -25.57 8.97
C ASP A 353 -3.17 -25.57 10.08
N ALA A 354 -1.89 -25.51 9.72
CA ALA A 354 -0.76 -25.43 10.66
C ALA A 354 -0.72 -24.12 11.49
N HIS A 355 -1.46 -23.10 11.07
CA HIS A 355 -1.51 -21.78 11.70
C HIS A 355 -2.92 -21.44 12.21
N ARG A 356 -3.75 -22.46 12.46
CA ARG A 356 -5.08 -22.26 13.01
C ARG A 356 -5.04 -21.38 14.26
N THR A 357 -5.92 -20.40 14.30
CA THR A 357 -5.88 -19.32 15.29
C THR A 357 -7.24 -19.15 15.93
N MET A 358 -7.24 -18.78 17.21
CA MET A 358 -8.45 -18.41 17.94
C MET A 358 -8.38 -16.95 18.39
N VAL A 359 -9.44 -16.20 18.13
CA VAL A 359 -9.66 -14.85 18.65
C VAL A 359 -10.36 -14.98 20.00
N ALA A 360 -9.71 -14.57 21.08
CA ALA A 360 -10.23 -14.63 22.44
C ALA A 360 -10.66 -13.24 22.93
N VAL A 361 -11.94 -13.10 23.30
CA VAL A 361 -12.53 -11.87 23.81
C VAL A 361 -12.87 -12.05 25.30
N PRO A 362 -12.06 -11.50 26.24
CA PRO A 362 -12.36 -11.56 27.66
C PRO A 362 -13.41 -10.52 28.04
N ALA A 363 -14.57 -10.98 28.54
CA ALA A 363 -15.70 -10.11 28.89
C ALA A 363 -16.36 -10.49 30.21
N LEU A 364 -17.03 -9.55 30.89
CA LEU A 364 -17.82 -9.83 32.08
C LEU A 364 -19.30 -9.98 31.71
N LEU A 365 -19.98 -10.96 32.30
CA LEU A 365 -21.42 -11.10 32.23
C LEU A 365 -22.05 -10.26 33.34
N THR A 366 -22.44 -9.03 32.99
CA THR A 366 -23.10 -8.08 33.90
C THR A 366 -24.61 -8.04 33.74
N GLY A 367 -25.13 -8.46 32.57
CA GLY A 367 -26.57 -8.46 32.29
C GLY A 367 -26.90 -8.90 30.87
N ALA A 368 -28.20 -9.06 30.59
CA ALA A 368 -28.68 -9.58 29.30
C ALA A 368 -28.35 -8.66 28.12
N HIS A 369 -28.54 -7.35 28.26
CA HIS A 369 -28.21 -6.38 27.20
C HIS A 369 -26.72 -6.40 26.86
N THR A 370 -25.84 -6.39 27.86
CA THR A 370 -24.38 -6.45 27.65
C THR A 370 -23.99 -7.74 26.92
N LEU A 371 -24.59 -8.87 27.29
CA LEU A 371 -24.35 -10.14 26.60
C LEU A 371 -24.80 -10.10 25.14
N ASP A 372 -25.96 -9.50 24.84
CA ASP A 372 -26.45 -9.39 23.46
C ASP A 372 -25.49 -8.53 22.61
N THR A 373 -25.00 -7.41 23.14
CA THR A 373 -23.98 -6.57 22.49
C THR A 373 -22.67 -7.35 22.26
N LEU A 374 -22.23 -8.14 23.24
CA LEU A 374 -21.02 -8.97 23.10
C LEU A 374 -21.16 -10.02 21.99
N LEU A 375 -22.33 -10.65 21.86
CA LEU A 375 -22.62 -11.62 20.80
C LEU A 375 -22.66 -10.95 19.43
N GLU A 376 -23.27 -9.77 19.33
CA GLU A 376 -23.29 -8.97 18.10
C GLU A 376 -21.88 -8.56 17.67
N HIS A 377 -21.06 -8.04 18.59
CA HIS A 377 -19.67 -7.68 18.30
C HIS A 377 -18.84 -8.90 17.85
N LEU A 378 -19.03 -10.06 18.52
CA LEU A 378 -18.38 -11.31 18.13
C LEU A 378 -18.75 -11.73 16.70
N GLU A 379 -20.03 -11.58 16.33
CA GLU A 379 -20.52 -11.83 14.97
C GLU A 379 -19.88 -10.85 13.97
N ILE A 380 -19.82 -9.55 14.28
CA ILE A 380 -19.18 -8.54 13.43
C ILE A 380 -17.70 -8.87 13.18
N HIS A 381 -16.95 -9.24 14.22
CA HIS A 381 -15.54 -9.63 14.09
C HIS A 381 -15.38 -10.86 13.18
N PHE A 382 -16.26 -11.85 13.29
CA PHE A 382 -16.31 -13.00 12.40
C PHE A 382 -16.62 -12.60 10.96
N LEU A 383 -17.61 -11.73 10.73
CA LEU A 383 -17.97 -11.25 9.38
C LEU A 383 -16.81 -10.50 8.71
N GLY A 384 -16.04 -9.72 9.47
CA GLY A 384 -14.85 -9.02 8.98
C GLY A 384 -13.66 -9.93 8.68
N ASN A 385 -13.58 -11.11 9.31
CA ASN A 385 -12.40 -11.98 9.23
C ASN A 385 -12.79 -13.45 9.00
N ARG A 386 -13.66 -13.69 8.02
CA ARG A 386 -14.14 -15.05 7.71
C ARG A 386 -13.01 -15.93 7.21
N ASP A 387 -12.74 -17.03 7.92
CA ASP A 387 -11.77 -18.06 7.53
C ASP A 387 -12.18 -19.41 8.11
N ARG A 388 -11.75 -20.53 7.51
CA ARG A 388 -12.00 -21.88 8.05
C ARG A 388 -11.13 -22.20 9.27
N ASN A 389 -9.98 -21.58 9.36
CA ASN A 389 -8.96 -21.79 10.38
C ASN A 389 -8.89 -20.62 11.38
N LEU A 390 -9.90 -19.75 11.40
CA LEU A 390 -10.07 -18.72 12.41
C LEU A 390 -11.33 -19.00 13.24
N GLN A 391 -11.13 -19.15 14.54
CA GLN A 391 -12.18 -19.42 15.52
C GLN A 391 -12.35 -18.23 16.46
N PHE A 392 -13.51 -18.09 17.08
CA PHE A 392 -13.85 -16.96 17.95
C PHE A 392 -14.34 -17.49 19.30
N ALA A 393 -13.71 -17.06 20.39
CA ALA A 393 -13.99 -17.50 21.74
C ALA A 393 -14.34 -16.32 22.64
N LEU A 394 -15.49 -16.41 23.30
CA LEU A 394 -15.89 -15.49 24.36
C LEU A 394 -15.43 -16.08 25.71
N LEU A 395 -14.52 -15.41 26.40
CA LEU A 395 -13.99 -15.81 27.70
C LEU A 395 -14.70 -15.00 28.81
N THR A 396 -15.61 -15.65 29.53
CA THR A 396 -16.52 -14.94 30.45
C THR A 396 -16.28 -15.27 31.91
N ASP A 397 -16.42 -14.25 32.75
CA ASP A 397 -16.65 -14.39 34.20
C ASP A 397 -17.93 -13.62 34.54
N PHE A 398 -18.47 -13.87 35.73
CA PHE A 398 -19.47 -12.97 36.31
C PHE A 398 -18.83 -11.72 36.94
N ALA A 399 -19.67 -10.71 37.20
CA ALA A 399 -19.29 -9.54 37.98
C ALA A 399 -18.94 -9.91 39.43
N ASP A 400 -18.11 -9.08 40.07
CA ASP A 400 -17.71 -9.22 41.47
C ASP A 400 -18.97 -9.24 42.38
N ALA A 401 -19.01 -10.15 43.37
CA ALA A 401 -20.19 -10.36 44.22
C ALA A 401 -19.83 -10.79 45.67
N ASP A 402 -20.79 -10.68 46.58
CA ASP A 402 -20.64 -11.10 47.98
C ASP A 402 -20.79 -12.61 48.20
N ALA A 403 -21.24 -13.35 47.18
CA ALA A 403 -21.38 -14.80 47.18
C ALA A 403 -20.76 -15.42 45.93
N GLU A 404 -20.42 -16.71 46.01
CA GLU A 404 -19.85 -17.46 44.88
C GLU A 404 -20.82 -17.52 43.69
N THR A 405 -22.10 -17.77 43.98
CA THR A 405 -23.20 -17.88 43.01
C THR A 405 -24.36 -16.97 43.40
N LEU A 406 -24.93 -16.26 42.42
CA LEU A 406 -26.14 -15.45 42.55
C LEU A 406 -27.31 -16.13 41.80
N PRO A 407 -28.57 -15.86 42.20
CA PRO A 407 -29.74 -16.50 41.57
C PRO A 407 -29.88 -16.27 40.06
N ASP A 408 -29.43 -15.12 39.55
CA ASP A 408 -29.56 -14.75 38.12
C ASP A 408 -28.42 -15.29 37.23
N ASP A 409 -27.35 -15.83 37.83
CA ASP A 409 -26.15 -16.27 37.11
C ASP A 409 -26.45 -17.37 36.10
N ASP A 410 -27.25 -18.36 36.50
CA ASP A 410 -27.62 -19.50 35.65
C ASP A 410 -28.44 -19.05 34.43
N ALA A 411 -29.34 -18.08 34.61
CA ALA A 411 -30.13 -17.54 33.52
C ALA A 411 -29.24 -16.80 32.49
N LEU A 412 -28.27 -16.01 32.96
CA LEU A 412 -27.30 -15.34 32.10
C LEU A 412 -26.39 -16.33 31.37
N LEU A 413 -25.90 -17.37 32.06
CA LEU A 413 -25.05 -18.38 31.46
C LEU A 413 -25.77 -19.21 30.40
N GLN A 414 -27.04 -19.59 30.66
CA GLN A 414 -27.87 -20.28 29.67
C GLN A 414 -28.15 -19.39 28.46
N ARG A 415 -28.38 -18.08 28.65
CA ARG A 415 -28.53 -17.13 27.55
C ARG A 415 -27.26 -17.07 26.70
N ALA A 416 -26.08 -17.02 27.33
CA ALA A 416 -24.81 -16.98 26.63
C ALA A 416 -24.57 -18.26 25.81
N GLN A 417 -24.87 -19.42 26.39
CA GLN A 417 -24.80 -20.70 25.69
C GLN A 417 -25.71 -20.71 24.46
N ARG A 418 -26.99 -20.36 24.61
CA ARG A 418 -27.95 -20.31 23.49
C ARG A 418 -27.51 -19.33 22.41
N GLY A 419 -26.98 -18.16 22.79
CA GLY A 419 -26.49 -17.16 21.86
C GLY A 419 -25.35 -17.70 20.97
N ILE A 420 -24.38 -18.38 21.57
CA ILE A 420 -23.25 -18.99 20.83
C ILE A 420 -23.72 -20.16 19.95
N GLU A 421 -24.62 -21.00 20.46
CA GLU A 421 -25.22 -22.08 19.66
C GLU A 421 -26.00 -21.53 18.45
N GLN A 422 -26.78 -20.47 18.63
CA GLN A 422 -27.51 -19.80 17.54
C GLN A 422 -26.57 -19.19 16.51
N LEU A 423 -25.48 -18.54 16.93
CA LEU A 423 -24.47 -18.02 16.01
C LEU A 423 -23.80 -19.14 15.20
N ASN A 424 -23.49 -20.26 15.85
CA ASN A 424 -22.93 -21.44 15.18
C ASN A 424 -23.90 -22.08 14.18
N LEU A 425 -25.20 -22.11 14.51
CA LEU A 425 -26.23 -22.59 13.58
C LEU A 425 -26.37 -21.66 12.37
N ARG A 426 -26.38 -20.34 12.60
CA ARG A 426 -26.52 -19.32 11.55
C ARG A 426 -25.34 -19.32 10.58
N HIS A 427 -24.12 -19.50 11.09
CA HIS A 427 -22.88 -19.43 10.30
C HIS A 427 -22.27 -20.79 10.00
N ARG A 428 -23.08 -21.85 10.05
CA ARG A 428 -22.64 -23.22 9.75
C ARG A 428 -22.15 -23.32 8.32
N ARG A 429 -20.99 -23.96 8.13
CA ARG A 429 -20.44 -24.29 6.81
C ARG A 429 -20.22 -25.79 6.70
N ALA A 430 -20.29 -26.32 5.48
CA ALA A 430 -20.07 -27.74 5.24
C ALA A 430 -18.57 -28.12 5.28
N ASP A 431 -17.71 -27.16 4.99
CA ASP A 431 -16.26 -27.30 4.81
C ASP A 431 -15.43 -26.79 6.00
N ALA A 432 -16.09 -26.33 7.08
CA ALA A 432 -15.42 -25.77 8.25
C ALA A 432 -16.17 -26.08 9.56
N PRO A 433 -15.46 -26.22 10.69
CA PRO A 433 -16.09 -26.39 12.00
C PRO A 433 -16.85 -25.12 12.44
N PRO A 434 -17.82 -25.24 13.36
CA PRO A 434 -18.56 -24.10 13.90
C PRO A 434 -17.61 -23.06 14.54
N PRO A 435 -17.70 -21.77 14.17
CA PRO A 435 -16.66 -20.79 14.46
C PRO A 435 -16.67 -20.21 15.88
N PHE A 436 -17.75 -20.36 16.64
CA PHE A 436 -17.95 -19.67 17.92
C PHE A 436 -17.84 -20.61 19.13
N HIS A 437 -17.16 -20.14 20.17
CA HIS A 437 -16.96 -20.86 21.42
C HIS A 437 -17.26 -19.97 22.64
N LEU A 438 -17.74 -20.59 23.71
CA LEU A 438 -17.90 -19.98 25.03
C LEU A 438 -17.03 -20.71 26.03
N PHE A 439 -16.29 -19.96 26.83
CA PHE A 439 -15.56 -20.49 27.98
C PHE A 439 -15.89 -19.64 29.19
N HIS A 440 -16.63 -20.21 30.13
CA HIS A 440 -17.08 -19.51 31.33
C HIS A 440 -16.41 -20.04 32.59
N ARG A 441 -15.94 -19.13 33.44
CA ARG A 441 -15.25 -19.43 34.71
C ARG A 441 -16.13 -19.09 35.91
N PRO A 442 -16.00 -19.85 37.02
CA PRO A 442 -16.69 -19.53 38.26
C PRO A 442 -16.04 -18.34 38.98
N ARG A 443 -16.74 -17.74 39.95
CA ARG A 443 -16.13 -16.82 40.91
C ARG A 443 -15.27 -17.60 41.90
N VAL A 444 -14.17 -17.01 42.34
CA VAL A 444 -13.28 -17.54 43.38
C VAL A 444 -13.14 -16.50 44.48
N TRP A 445 -13.11 -16.95 45.73
CA TRP A 445 -12.94 -16.06 46.87
C TRP A 445 -11.58 -15.34 46.82
N ASN A 446 -11.60 -14.01 46.85
CA ASN A 446 -10.39 -13.20 46.98
C ASN A 446 -10.21 -12.73 48.43
N PRO A 447 -9.21 -13.24 49.18
CA PRO A 447 -9.01 -12.90 50.59
C PRO A 447 -8.60 -11.43 50.81
N HIS A 448 -7.94 -10.80 49.82
CA HIS A 448 -7.51 -9.40 49.93
C HIS A 448 -8.65 -8.42 49.69
N GLY A 449 -9.51 -8.72 48.71
CA GLY A 449 -10.67 -7.89 48.37
C GLY A 449 -11.93 -8.23 49.17
N ARG A 450 -11.94 -9.36 49.88
CA ARG A 450 -13.11 -9.93 50.57
C ARG A 450 -14.35 -10.02 49.68
N VAL A 451 -14.13 -10.42 48.42
CA VAL A 451 -15.15 -10.47 47.38
C VAL A 451 -14.97 -11.74 46.54
N TRP A 452 -16.07 -12.29 46.04
CA TRP A 452 -16.05 -13.36 45.05
C TRP A 452 -15.89 -12.75 43.67
N MET A 453 -14.83 -13.13 42.95
CA MET A 453 -14.49 -12.56 41.65
C MET A 453 -13.77 -13.56 40.75
N GLY A 454 -13.71 -13.29 39.45
CA GLY A 454 -12.92 -14.11 38.53
C GLY A 454 -11.42 -14.08 38.86
N TYR A 455 -10.78 -15.26 38.88
CA TYR A 455 -9.35 -15.38 39.17
C TYR A 455 -8.50 -14.49 38.25
N GLU A 456 -7.68 -13.62 38.85
CA GLU A 456 -6.78 -12.65 38.21
C GLU A 456 -7.37 -11.82 37.05
N ARG A 457 -8.70 -11.60 37.04
CA ARG A 457 -9.44 -10.81 36.03
C ARG A 457 -8.99 -11.15 34.59
N LYS A 458 -8.65 -10.14 33.76
CA LYS A 458 -8.24 -10.30 32.36
C LYS A 458 -7.01 -11.22 32.21
N ARG A 459 -6.00 -11.09 33.06
CA ARG A 459 -4.78 -11.91 33.01
C ARG A 459 -5.09 -13.38 33.26
N GLY A 460 -5.89 -13.66 34.28
CA GLY A 460 -6.28 -15.02 34.63
C GLY A 460 -7.10 -15.71 33.56
N LYS A 461 -8.03 -14.99 32.89
CA LYS A 461 -8.82 -15.55 31.77
C LYS A 461 -7.91 -16.14 30.70
N LEU A 462 -6.95 -15.35 30.26
CA LEU A 462 -6.04 -15.72 29.20
C LEU A 462 -5.05 -16.81 29.64
N ALA A 463 -4.54 -16.75 30.87
CA ALA A 463 -3.65 -17.75 31.41
C ALA A 463 -4.32 -19.14 31.51
N GLN A 464 -5.52 -19.19 32.09
CA GLN A 464 -6.29 -20.44 32.22
C GLN A 464 -6.77 -20.94 30.85
N PHE A 465 -7.15 -20.03 29.94
CA PHE A 465 -7.49 -20.40 28.57
C PHE A 465 -6.31 -21.04 27.83
N ASN A 466 -5.11 -20.45 27.93
CA ASN A 466 -3.90 -21.00 27.34
C ASN A 466 -3.53 -22.37 27.96
N ALA A 467 -3.65 -22.50 29.29
CA ALA A 467 -3.44 -23.79 29.96
C ALA A 467 -4.49 -24.85 29.56
N TYR A 468 -5.74 -24.43 29.30
CA TYR A 468 -6.80 -25.30 28.80
C TYR A 468 -6.50 -25.79 27.38
N LEU A 469 -6.07 -24.91 26.47
CA LEU A 469 -5.66 -25.30 25.10
C LEU A 469 -4.48 -26.28 25.10
N ARG A 470 -3.58 -26.17 26.07
CA ARG A 470 -2.46 -27.10 26.29
C ARG A 470 -2.85 -28.41 26.98
N GLY A 471 -4.10 -28.52 27.46
CA GLY A 471 -4.63 -29.71 28.13
C GLY A 471 -4.34 -29.80 29.63
N GLU A 472 -3.75 -28.76 30.25
CA GLU A 472 -3.31 -28.74 31.66
C GLU A 472 -4.44 -28.29 32.62
N ALA A 473 -5.31 -27.37 32.20
CA ALA A 473 -6.32 -26.74 33.07
C ALA A 473 -7.77 -27.06 32.65
N ARG A 474 -8.11 -28.34 32.48
CA ARG A 474 -9.42 -28.77 31.98
C ARG A 474 -10.61 -28.37 32.86
N GLU A 475 -10.37 -28.19 34.16
CA GLU A 475 -11.40 -27.83 35.15
C GLU A 475 -11.54 -26.31 35.36
N ALA A 476 -10.71 -25.49 34.71
CA ALA A 476 -10.75 -24.04 34.91
C ALA A 476 -12.05 -23.38 34.39
N PHE A 477 -12.78 -24.06 33.51
CA PHE A 477 -14.02 -23.57 32.93
C PHE A 477 -15.18 -24.50 33.30
N VAL A 478 -16.15 -23.98 34.05
CA VAL A 478 -17.38 -24.70 34.44
C VAL A 478 -18.33 -24.90 33.28
N ARG A 479 -18.25 -24.07 32.23
CA ARG A 479 -19.05 -24.23 31.01
C ARG A 479 -18.19 -23.96 29.77
N VAL A 480 -18.18 -24.93 28.86
CA VAL A 480 -17.52 -24.85 27.55
C VAL A 480 -18.50 -25.24 26.46
N VAL A 481 -18.75 -24.31 25.52
CA VAL A 481 -19.66 -24.47 24.37
C VAL A 481 -18.87 -24.30 23.08
N GLY A 482 -19.25 -25.05 22.03
CA GLY A 482 -18.58 -25.07 20.73
C GLY A 482 -17.79 -26.37 20.50
N ASP A 483 -17.18 -26.49 19.33
CA ASP A 483 -16.46 -27.69 18.91
C ASP A 483 -15.13 -27.88 19.68
N ARG A 484 -15.01 -28.97 20.44
CA ARG A 484 -13.83 -29.24 21.26
C ARG A 484 -12.70 -29.91 20.49
N GLU A 485 -13.00 -30.54 19.35
CA GLU A 485 -12.02 -31.26 18.54
C GLU A 485 -11.01 -30.32 17.89
N VAL A 486 -11.42 -29.06 17.66
CA VAL A 486 -10.57 -28.02 17.07
C VAL A 486 -9.53 -27.49 18.07
N LEU A 487 -9.78 -27.56 19.37
CA LEU A 487 -8.97 -26.86 20.39
C LEU A 487 -7.49 -27.29 20.41
N PRO A 488 -7.13 -28.58 20.34
CA PRO A 488 -5.72 -29.01 20.29
C PRO A 488 -4.97 -28.54 19.04
N SER A 489 -5.70 -28.20 17.95
CA SER A 489 -5.09 -27.73 16.70
C SER A 489 -4.82 -26.23 16.67
N ILE A 490 -5.31 -25.47 17.66
CA ILE A 490 -5.08 -24.02 17.75
C ILE A 490 -3.59 -23.76 18.05
N ARG A 491 -2.92 -23.05 17.13
CA ARG A 491 -1.51 -22.68 17.25
C ARG A 491 -1.30 -21.29 17.84
N TYR A 492 -2.20 -20.35 17.52
CA TYR A 492 -2.09 -18.95 17.95
C TYR A 492 -3.38 -18.46 18.60
N VAL A 493 -3.26 -17.48 19.49
CA VAL A 493 -4.38 -16.78 20.12
C VAL A 493 -4.24 -15.28 19.89
N ILE A 494 -5.26 -14.66 19.31
CA ILE A 494 -5.37 -13.20 19.20
C ILE A 494 -6.28 -12.74 20.33
N THR A 495 -5.80 -11.89 21.22
CA THR A 495 -6.59 -11.35 22.32
C THR A 495 -7.16 -9.99 21.95
N LEU A 496 -8.48 -9.84 22.03
CA LEU A 496 -9.17 -8.57 21.81
C LEU A 496 -9.91 -8.17 23.07
N ASP A 497 -9.80 -6.92 23.49
CA ASP A 497 -10.70 -6.41 24.51
C ASP A 497 -12.13 -6.29 23.95
N ALA A 498 -13.13 -6.29 24.83
CA ALA A 498 -14.55 -6.29 24.43
C ALA A 498 -14.98 -5.04 23.64
N ASP A 499 -14.20 -3.95 23.74
CA ASP A 499 -14.36 -2.66 23.08
C ASP A 499 -13.36 -2.44 21.93
N THR A 500 -12.52 -3.43 21.62
CA THR A 500 -11.54 -3.32 20.53
C THR A 500 -12.09 -3.86 19.24
N ASP A 501 -12.11 -3.02 18.20
CA ASP A 501 -12.44 -3.45 16.85
C ASP A 501 -11.35 -4.32 16.23
N LEU A 502 -11.76 -5.38 15.54
CA LEU A 502 -10.93 -6.16 14.63
C LEU A 502 -11.32 -5.83 13.18
N PRO A 503 -10.58 -4.92 12.50
CA PRO A 503 -10.88 -4.54 11.14
C PRO A 503 -10.86 -5.72 10.17
N ARG A 504 -11.49 -5.53 9.01
CA ARG A 504 -11.55 -6.54 7.95
C ARG A 504 -10.14 -6.98 7.52
N GLY A 505 -9.89 -8.29 7.54
CA GLY A 505 -8.61 -8.90 7.15
C GLY A 505 -7.44 -8.67 8.11
N ALA A 506 -7.67 -7.99 9.25
CA ALA A 506 -6.61 -7.75 10.24
C ALA A 506 -6.13 -9.05 10.89
N ALA A 507 -7.03 -10.02 11.11
CA ALA A 507 -6.65 -11.33 11.68
C ALA A 507 -5.65 -12.06 10.78
N HIS A 508 -5.90 -12.12 9.46
CA HIS A 508 -4.98 -12.72 8.49
C HIS A 508 -3.58 -12.09 8.57
N GLY A 509 -3.51 -10.76 8.66
CA GLY A 509 -2.25 -10.03 8.82
C GLY A 509 -1.53 -10.32 10.14
N LEU A 510 -2.26 -10.40 11.26
CA LEU A 510 -1.70 -10.74 12.58
C LEU A 510 -1.16 -12.18 12.60
N VAL A 511 -1.93 -13.13 12.06
CA VAL A 511 -1.50 -14.53 11.95
C VAL A 511 -0.30 -14.67 11.02
N GLY A 512 -0.31 -13.95 9.89
CA GLY A 512 0.84 -13.87 8.98
C GLY A 512 2.10 -13.32 9.65
N ALA A 513 1.96 -12.35 10.55
CA ALA A 513 3.07 -11.83 11.35
C ALA A 513 3.58 -12.89 12.35
N MET A 514 2.69 -13.57 13.09
CA MET A 514 3.08 -14.60 14.06
C MET A 514 3.71 -15.83 13.40
N ALA A 515 3.26 -16.20 12.20
CA ALA A 515 3.78 -17.33 11.44
C ALA A 515 5.15 -17.05 10.79
N HIS A 516 5.51 -15.78 10.63
CA HIS A 516 6.74 -15.39 9.97
C HIS A 516 7.99 -15.90 10.72
N PRO A 517 8.98 -16.53 10.05
CA PRO A 517 10.16 -17.13 10.72
C PRO A 517 10.93 -16.16 11.62
N LEU A 518 11.01 -14.89 11.23
CA LEU A 518 11.73 -13.86 12.02
C LEU A 518 11.02 -13.42 13.30
N ASN A 519 9.72 -13.71 13.45
CA ASN A 519 8.90 -13.29 14.58
C ASN A 519 8.63 -14.46 15.55
N ARG A 520 9.12 -15.67 15.26
CA ARG A 520 8.98 -16.82 16.16
C ARG A 520 9.67 -16.53 17.49
N PRO A 521 8.97 -16.65 18.63
CA PRO A 521 9.57 -16.43 19.93
C PRO A 521 10.64 -17.49 20.21
N ARG A 522 11.73 -17.07 20.85
CA ARG A 522 12.76 -17.95 21.42
C ARG A 522 13.01 -17.54 22.85
N PHE A 523 13.15 -18.53 23.71
CA PHE A 523 13.62 -18.36 25.07
C PHE A 523 15.11 -18.00 25.02
N ASP A 524 15.49 -16.98 25.78
CA ASP A 524 16.88 -16.64 25.95
C ASP A 524 17.45 -17.56 27.04
N PRO A 525 18.39 -18.47 26.73
CA PRO A 525 18.90 -19.41 27.72
C PRO A 525 19.52 -18.73 28.95
N ALA A 526 19.88 -17.44 28.89
CA ALA A 526 20.38 -16.68 30.03
C ALA A 526 19.27 -15.93 30.81
N CYS A 527 18.17 -15.56 30.16
CA CYS A 527 17.16 -14.67 30.74
C CYS A 527 15.77 -15.31 30.93
N GLY A 528 15.57 -16.54 30.45
CA GLY A 528 14.26 -17.18 30.38
C GLY A 528 13.61 -16.90 29.04
#